data_AF-A0A504BGJ1-F1
#
_entry.id   AF-A0A504BGJ1-F1
#
_cell.length_a   1.000
_cell.length_b   1.000
_cell.length_c   1.000
_cell.angle_alpha   90.00
_cell.angle_beta   90.00
_cell.angle_gamma   90.00
#
_symmetry.space_group_name_H-M   'P 1'
#
loop_
_entity.id
_entity.type
_entity.pdbx_description
1 polymer ?
#
loop_
_entity_poly.entity_id
_entity_poly.type
_entity_poly.pdbx_seq_one_letter_code
_entity_poly.pdbx_strand_id
1 'polypeptide(L)' 'MTRHEAHRIREEMLAVKVWLEHFQDDRACNLIPTESSLILAKSHADSALTLLERMEAEQKETA' A
#
# COMPACT_ATOMS: atom_id res chain seq x y z
N MET A 1 2.14 0.34 19.28
CA MET A 1 1.28 0.14 18.09
C MET A 1 -0.15 0.49 18.44
N THR A 2 -0.70 1.58 17.88
CA THR A 2 -2.13 1.85 18.03
C THR A 2 -2.92 0.98 17.06
N ARG A 3 -4.09 0.48 17.51
CA ARG A 3 -4.99 -0.34 16.66
C ARG A 3 -5.41 0.38 15.37
N HIS A 4 -5.46 1.71 15.43
CA HIS A 4 -5.84 2.57 14.31
C HIS A 4 -4.77 2.58 13.21
N GLU A 5 -3.49 2.70 13.55
CA GLU A 5 -2.41 2.72 12.54
C GLU A 5 -2.24 1.36 11.86
N ALA A 6 -2.32 0.28 12.63
CA ALA A 6 -2.30 -1.07 12.07
C ALA A 6 -3.48 -1.30 11.10
N HIS A 7 -4.65 -0.71 11.39
CA HIS A 7 -5.79 -0.75 10.48
C HIS A 7 -5.51 0.02 9.18
N ARG A 8 -4.97 1.23 9.27
CA ARG A 8 -4.62 2.05 8.11
C ARG A 8 -3.56 1.38 7.24
N ILE A 9 -2.50 0.81 7.82
CA ILE A 9 -1.49 0.04 7.07
C ILE A 9 -2.16 -1.13 6.32
N ARG A 10 -3.10 -1.83 6.96
CA ARG A 10 -3.84 -2.91 6.32
C ARG A 10 -4.68 -2.41 5.14
N GLU A 11 -5.34 -1.27 5.26
CA GLU A 11 -6.11 -0.65 4.19
C GLU A 11 -5.22 -0.27 3.00
N GLU A 12 -4.09 0.39 3.26
CA GLU A 12 -3.11 0.71 2.22
C GLU A 12 -2.62 -0.56 1.51
N MET A 13 -2.29 -1.63 2.25
CA MET A 13 -1.85 -2.89 1.66
C MET A 13 -2.93 -3.61 0.85
N LEU A 14 -4.21 -3.50 1.26
CA LEU A 14 -5.33 -4.01 0.46
C LEU A 14 -5.49 -3.22 -0.84
N ALA A 15 -5.30 -1.90 -0.80
CA ALA A 15 -5.34 -1.08 -2.01
C ALA A 15 -4.19 -1.42 -2.98
N VAL A 16 -2.96 -1.64 -2.48
CA VAL A 16 -1.84 -2.15 -3.30
C VAL A 16 -2.24 -3.41 -4.04
N LYS A 17 -2.82 -4.38 -3.33
CA LYS A 17 -3.24 -5.66 -3.91
C LYS A 17 -4.26 -5.46 -5.04
N VAL A 18 -5.29 -4.65 -4.79
CA VAL A 18 -6.34 -4.37 -5.79
C VAL A 18 -5.76 -3.77 -7.07
N TRP A 19 -4.87 -2.78 -6.96
CA TRP A 19 -4.27 -2.16 -8.14
C TRP A 19 -3.32 -3.07 -8.91
N LEU A 20 -2.63 -3.98 -8.22
CA LEU A 20 -1.84 -5.03 -8.88
C LEU A 20 -2.72 -6.05 -9.59
N GLU A 21 -3.85 -6.43 -9.00
CA GLU A 21 -4.85 -7.31 -9.62
C GLU A 21 -5.40 -6.66 -10.90
N HIS A 22 -5.78 -5.38 -10.87
CA HIS A 22 -6.19 -4.65 -12.07
C HIS A 22 -5.13 -4.66 -13.18
N PHE A 23 -3.86 -4.44 -12.83
CA PHE A 23 -2.77 -4.50 -13.81
C PHE A 23 -2.59 -5.91 -14.40
N GLN A 24 -2.76 -6.95 -13.57
CA GLN A 24 -2.68 -8.35 -14.01
C GLN A 24 -3.85 -8.73 -14.91
N ASP A 25 -5.06 -8.30 -14.56
CA ASP A 25 -6.28 -8.52 -15.34
C ASP A 25 -6.18 -7.84 -16.71
N ASP A 26 -5.66 -6.60 -16.76
CA ASP A 26 -5.38 -5.91 -18.02
C ASP A 26 -4.48 -6.76 -18.92
N ARG A 27 -3.38 -7.30 -18.36
CA ARG A 27 -2.48 -8.20 -19.12
C ARG A 27 -3.17 -9.49 -19.56
N ALA A 28 -3.93 -10.12 -18.68
CA ALA A 28 -4.64 -11.37 -18.97
C ALA A 28 -5.68 -11.20 -20.08
N CYS A 29 -6.28 -10.01 -20.18
CA CYS A 29 -7.27 -9.67 -21.20
C CYS A 29 -6.65 -9.09 -22.49
N ASN A 30 -5.33 -9.08 -22.64
CA ASN A 30 -4.60 -8.42 -23.73
C ASN A 30 -4.92 -6.92 -23.86
N LEU A 31 -5.31 -6.27 -22.77
CA LEU A 31 -5.41 -4.82 -22.67
C LEU A 31 -4.02 -4.24 -22.40
N ILE A 32 -3.83 -2.96 -22.73
CA ILE A 32 -2.63 -2.22 -22.35
C ILE A 32 -2.77 -1.90 -20.86
N PRO A 33 -1.92 -2.45 -19.97
CA PRO A 33 -2.03 -2.18 -18.56
C PRO A 33 -1.82 -0.70 -18.28
N THR A 34 -2.70 -0.11 -17.48
CA THR A 34 -2.58 1.32 -17.23
C THR A 34 -1.40 1.60 -16.30
N GLU A 35 -0.52 2.51 -16.70
CA GLU A 35 0.59 2.97 -15.86
C GLU A 35 0.07 3.57 -14.54
N SER A 36 -1.15 4.14 -14.57
CA SER A 36 -1.88 4.59 -13.39
C SER A 36 -2.07 3.50 -12.33
N SER A 37 -2.36 2.25 -12.71
CA SER A 37 -2.51 1.15 -11.73
C SER A 37 -1.21 0.92 -10.96
N LEU A 38 -0.06 0.96 -11.63
CA LEU A 38 1.24 0.80 -10.96
C LEU A 38 1.60 2.03 -10.12
N ILE A 39 1.32 3.24 -10.61
CA ILE A 39 1.54 4.48 -9.85
C ILE A 39 0.71 4.47 -8.56
N LEU A 40 -0.55 4.07 -8.63
CA LEU A 40 -1.44 4.00 -7.47
C LEU A 40 -1.00 2.91 -6.49
N ALA A 41 -0.67 1.71 -6.98
CA ALA A 41 -0.10 0.66 -6.15
C ALA A 41 1.16 1.14 -5.40
N LYS A 42 2.06 1.85 -6.09
CA LYS A 42 3.25 2.43 -5.46
C LYS A 42 2.89 3.47 -4.39
N SER A 43 1.97 4.39 -4.69
CA SER A 43 1.55 5.43 -3.74
C SER A 43 1.00 4.86 -2.43
N HIS A 44 0.22 3.77 -2.51
CA HIS A 44 -0.29 3.08 -1.32
C HIS A 44 0.82 2.36 -0.56
N ALA A 45 1.76 1.72 -1.25
CA ALA A 45 2.92 1.08 -0.62
C ALA A 45 3.81 2.10 0.12
N ASP A 46 4.11 3.25 -0.51
CA ASP A 46 4.89 4.33 0.10
C ASP A 46 4.17 4.91 1.35
N SER A 47 2.84 5.03 1.30
CA SER A 47 2.03 5.47 2.44
C SER A 47 2.06 4.47 3.60
N ALA A 48 1.94 3.17 3.31
CA ALA A 48 2.04 2.11 4.31
C ALA A 48 3.41 2.10 5.01
N LEU A 49 4.49 2.25 4.24
CA LEU A 49 5.86 2.32 4.77
C LEU A 49 6.06 3.55 5.65
N THR A 50 5.58 4.71 5.22
CA THR A 50 5.65 5.95 6.01
C THR A 50 4.93 5.81 7.36
N LEU A 51 3.77 5.14 7.38
CA LEU A 51 3.05 4.86 8.63
C LEU A 51 3.83 3.91 9.53
N LEU A 52 4.45 2.87 8.96
CA LEU A 52 5.27 1.92 9.70
C LEU A 52 6.51 2.59 10.31
N GLU A 53 7.23 3.41 9.54
CA GLU A 53 8.40 4.15 10.01
C GLU A 53 8.06 5.08 11.19
N ARG A 54 6.93 5.79 11.10
CA ARG A 54 6.43 6.61 12.22
C ARG A 54 6.16 5.77 13.46
N MET A 55 5.50 4.62 13.30
CA MET A 55 5.23 3.71 14.42
C MET A 55 6.49 3.13 15.05
N GLU A 56 7.54 2.87 14.26
CA GLU A 56 8.83 2.39 14.76
C GLU A 56 9.59 3.50 15.50
N ALA A 57 9.50 4.74 15.02
CA ALA A 57 10.07 5.90 15.71
C ALA A 57 9.39 6.13 17.08
N GLU A 58 8.06 6.14 17.13
CA GLU A 58 7.30 6.30 18.38
C GLU A 58 7.58 5.18 19.40
N GLN A 59 7.81 3.94 18.93
CA GLN A 59 8.20 2.82 19.80
C GLN A 59 9.61 3.00 20.39
N LYS A 60 10.56 3.56 19.63
CA LYS A 60 11.90 3.85 20.14
C LYS A 60 11.91 4.98 21.16
N GLU A 61 11.02 5.96 21.02
CA GLU A 61 10.89 7.07 21.97
C GLU A 61 10.22 6.67 23.30
N THR A 62 9.50 5.54 23.31
CA THR A 62 8.78 5.02 24.48
C THR A 62 9.46 3.84 25.18
N ALA A 63 10.63 3.40 24.67
CA ALA A 63 11.47 2.34 25.24
C ALA A 63 12.63 2.92 26.04
#